data_AF-A0A973GCJ2-F1
#
_entry.id   AF-A0A973GCJ2-F1
#
_cell.length_a   1.000
_cell.length_b   1.000
_cell.length_c   1.000
_cell.angle_alpha   90.00
_cell.angle_beta   90.00
_cell.angle_gamma   90.00
#
_symmetry.space_group_name_H-M   'P 1'
#
loop_
_entity.id
_entity.type
_entity.pdbx_description
1 polymer ?
#
loop_
_entity_poly.entity_id
_entity_poly.type
_entity_poly.pdbx_seq_one_letter_code
_entity_poly.pdbx_strand_id
1 'polypeptide(L)'
;MTLGQSGDDVSIRLSMAHEVDSPGLTPPQPPELHQPGLVASLVRDERLKVAVDGLPQDGRYWQVRSPGEVRILADTLKRGARLPILLLHTRTLEARDSAWVAANKLIGLMTVVTLDYKAARNLHLLSPTIDVPYEGGLLVWADISAPAGFVDPALVGNPDRDALRANLMDRVAPISVLTRGSDELYRRARQAAQEMSTRRAAERTSLALASGQVEDQLAAMRAELED
;
A
#
# COMPACT_ATOMS: atom_id res chain seq x y z
N MET A 1 4.90 -7.08 9.56
CA MET A 1 5.91 -6.01 9.45
C MET A 1 7.28 -6.63 9.65
N THR A 2 8.26 -6.25 8.84
CA THR A 2 9.63 -6.74 8.92
C THR A 2 10.56 -5.53 9.04
N LEU A 3 11.56 -5.61 9.93
CA LEU A 3 12.57 -4.58 10.13
C LEU A 3 13.91 -5.12 9.65
N GLY A 4 14.70 -4.29 8.97
CA GLY A 4 16.07 -4.60 8.58
C GLY A 4 16.96 -3.40 8.85
N GLN A 5 18.19 -3.63 9.27
CA GLN A 5 19.18 -2.57 9.47
C GLN A 5 20.34 -2.81 8.52
N SER A 6 20.77 -1.76 7.81
CA SER A 6 21.93 -1.79 6.92
C SER A 6 22.76 -0.54 7.15
N GLY A 7 23.90 -0.69 7.84
CA GLY A 7 24.66 0.46 8.31
C GLY A 7 23.84 1.31 9.28
N ASP A 8 23.76 2.61 9.01
CA ASP A 8 22.98 3.57 9.78
C ASP A 8 21.50 3.65 9.35
N ASP A 9 21.13 2.98 8.25
CA ASP A 9 19.78 3.01 7.72
C ASP A 9 18.90 1.88 8.30
N VAL A 10 17.69 2.25 8.71
CA VAL A 10 16.65 1.31 9.13
C VAL A 10 15.60 1.19 8.02
N SER A 11 15.47 -0.01 7.49
CA SER A 11 14.44 -0.38 6.52
C SER A 11 13.23 -1.00 7.22
N ILE A 12 12.03 -0.55 6.86
CA ILE A 12 10.78 -1.09 7.37
C ILE A 12 9.96 -1.58 6.19
N ARG A 13 9.56 -2.85 6.24
CA ARG A 13 8.64 -3.44 5.28
C ARG A 13 7.28 -3.67 5.94
N LEU A 14 6.27 -3.01 5.39
CA LEU A 14 4.88 -3.17 5.79
C LEU A 14 4.15 -3.95 4.72
N SER A 15 3.85 -5.20 5.03
CA SER A 15 3.05 -6.07 4.20
C SER A 15 1.60 -5.97 4.65
N MET A 16 0.69 -5.68 3.72
CA MET A 16 -0.74 -5.86 3.94
C MET A 16 -1.03 -7.33 3.63
N ALA A 17 -1.42 -8.10 4.64
CA ALA A 17 -1.78 -9.50 4.49
C ALA A 17 -3.14 -9.73 5.14
N HIS A 18 -3.95 -10.55 4.50
CA HIS A 18 -5.22 -11.03 5.03
C HIS A 18 -5.00 -12.42 5.62
N GLU A 19 -5.39 -12.63 6.87
CA GLU A 19 -5.43 -13.94 7.51
C GLU A 19 -6.82 -14.54 7.25
N VAL A 20 -6.89 -15.62 6.46
CA VAL A 20 -8.15 -16.34 6.20
C VAL A 20 -8.26 -17.44 7.25
N ASP A 21 -9.09 -17.24 8.27
CA ASP A 21 -9.30 -18.21 9.35
C ASP A 21 -10.19 -19.40 8.97
N SER A 22 -10.72 -19.45 7.75
CA SER A 22 -11.67 -20.49 7.33
C SER A 22 -11.08 -21.45 6.30
N PRO A 23 -11.04 -22.77 6.56
CA PRO A 23 -10.66 -23.79 5.59
C PRO A 23 -11.79 -24.13 4.58
N GLY A 24 -12.79 -23.24 4.44
CA GLY A 24 -13.92 -23.45 3.53
C GLY A 24 -13.59 -23.14 2.07
N LEU A 25 -14.24 -23.86 1.15
CA LEU A 25 -14.17 -23.64 -0.31
C LEU A 25 -14.90 -22.37 -0.79
N THR A 26 -15.39 -21.53 0.13
CA THR A 26 -16.08 -20.29 -0.21
C THR A 26 -15.06 -19.23 -0.62
N PRO A 27 -15.26 -18.52 -1.75
CA PRO A 27 -14.39 -17.41 -2.11
C PRO A 27 -14.34 -16.41 -0.95
N PRO A 28 -13.15 -16.04 -0.45
CA PRO A 28 -13.05 -15.00 0.56
C PRO A 28 -13.61 -13.69 -0.03
N GLN A 29 -14.37 -12.94 0.76
CA GLN A 29 -14.82 -11.62 0.32
C GLN A 29 -13.61 -10.70 0.06
N PRO A 30 -13.71 -9.74 -0.88
CA PRO A 30 -12.66 -8.78 -1.10
C PRO A 30 -12.35 -8.05 0.22
N PRO A 31 -11.09 -8.05 0.70
CA PRO A 31 -10.77 -7.43 1.97
C PRO A 31 -10.92 -5.91 1.89
N GLU A 32 -11.42 -5.28 2.95
CA GLU A 32 -11.32 -3.83 3.09
C GLU A 32 -9.85 -3.44 3.27
N LEU A 33 -9.30 -2.76 2.26
CA LEU A 33 -7.89 -2.36 2.25
C LEU A 33 -7.71 -1.02 2.97
N HIS A 34 -7.10 -1.08 4.14
CA HIS A 34 -6.71 0.12 4.89
C HIS A 34 -5.21 0.34 4.83
N GLN A 35 -4.79 1.59 4.63
CA GLN A 35 -3.38 1.95 4.75
C GLN A 35 -2.94 1.79 6.22
N PRO A 36 -1.82 1.09 6.49
CA PRO A 36 -1.26 1.04 7.84
C PRO A 36 -0.86 2.45 8.30
N GLY A 37 -1.46 2.95 9.37
CA GLY A 37 -1.19 4.29 9.92
C GLY A 37 0.26 4.52 10.35
N LEU A 38 1.06 3.44 10.48
CA LEU A 38 2.47 3.52 10.86
C LEU A 38 3.31 4.34 9.88
N VAL A 39 3.08 4.24 8.56
CA VAL A 39 3.85 5.03 7.57
C VAL A 39 3.64 6.52 7.80
N ALA A 40 2.38 6.92 7.99
CA ALA A 40 2.04 8.31 8.27
C ALA A 40 2.64 8.78 9.60
N SER A 41 2.66 7.93 10.64
CA SER A 41 3.29 8.25 11.92
C SER A 41 4.80 8.46 11.81
N LEU A 42 5.49 7.62 11.03
CA LEU A 42 6.93 7.75 10.81
C LEU A 42 7.29 9.02 10.03
N VAL A 43 6.50 9.34 9.01
CA VAL A 43 6.71 10.53 8.15
C VAL A 43 6.44 11.84 8.91
N ARG A 44 5.57 11.80 9.93
CA ARG A 44 5.29 12.96 10.79
C ARG A 44 6.36 13.21 11.86
N ASP A 45 7.24 12.26 12.13
CA ASP A 45 8.34 12.47 13.07
C ASP A 45 9.47 13.25 12.38
N GLU A 46 9.61 14.54 12.73
CA GLU A 46 10.59 15.45 12.14
C GLU A 46 12.05 15.03 12.38
N ARG A 47 12.30 14.09 13.30
CA ARG A 47 13.63 13.53 13.56
C ARG A 47 14.00 12.44 12.55
N LEU A 48 13.03 11.94 11.79
CA LEU A 48 13.22 10.87 10.82
C LEU A 48 13.20 11.43 9.40
N LYS A 49 14.12 10.96 8.57
CA LYS A 49 14.07 11.16 7.12
C LYS A 49 13.52 9.88 6.50
N VAL A 50 12.25 9.91 6.12
CA VAL A 50 11.60 8.75 5.51
C VAL A 50 11.73 8.83 4.00
N ALA A 51 12.19 7.75 3.38
CA ALA A 51 12.23 7.60 1.94
C ALA A 51 11.62 6.26 1.53
N VAL A 52 10.99 6.22 0.36
CA VAL A 52 10.47 5.01 -0.25
C VAL A 52 11.06 4.91 -1.65
N ASP A 53 11.75 3.81 -1.92
CA ASP A 53 12.51 3.60 -3.17
C ASP A 53 13.47 4.78 -3.47
N GLY A 54 14.09 5.33 -2.42
CA GLY A 54 15.00 6.48 -2.51
C GLY A 54 14.32 7.84 -2.68
N LEU A 55 12.99 7.89 -2.79
CA LEU A 55 12.23 9.14 -2.89
C LEU A 55 11.79 9.60 -1.49
N PRO A 56 12.20 10.81 -1.06
CA PRO A 56 11.79 11.33 0.24
C PRO A 56 10.26 11.45 0.31
N GLN A 57 9.71 11.11 1.47
CA GLN A 57 8.28 11.18 1.77
C GLN A 57 8.08 12.13 2.95
N ASP A 58 7.30 13.19 2.75
CA ASP A 58 7.00 14.20 3.77
C ASP A 58 5.49 14.35 4.03
N GLY A 59 4.67 13.52 3.38
CA GLY A 59 3.21 13.53 3.49
C GLY A 59 2.53 14.72 2.83
N ARG A 60 3.27 15.50 2.04
CA ARG A 60 2.76 16.66 1.32
C ARG A 60 2.63 16.32 -0.17
N TYR A 61 1.72 17.01 -0.84
CA TYR A 61 1.75 17.01 -2.29
C TYR A 61 2.89 17.90 -2.79
N TRP A 62 3.52 17.51 -3.88
CA TRP A 62 4.47 18.37 -4.58
C TRP A 62 3.70 19.34 -5.46
N GLN A 63 3.87 20.64 -5.21
CA GLN A 63 3.27 21.69 -6.02
C GLN A 63 4.22 22.13 -7.12
N VAL A 64 3.80 22.02 -8.38
CA VAL A 64 4.59 22.36 -9.56
C VAL A 64 3.98 23.56 -10.25
N ARG A 65 4.73 24.67 -10.31
CA ARG A 65 4.26 25.96 -10.87
C ARG A 65 5.25 26.57 -11.87
N SER A 66 6.54 26.32 -11.66
CA SER A 66 7.61 26.90 -12.46
C SER A 66 8.05 25.99 -13.61
N PRO A 67 8.58 26.54 -14.72
CA PRO A 67 9.17 25.73 -15.79
C PRO A 67 10.36 24.86 -15.33
N GLY A 68 11.05 25.23 -14.25
CA GLY A 68 12.10 24.41 -13.65
C GLY A 68 11.51 23.16 -12.99
N GLU A 69 10.50 23.32 -12.14
CA GLU A 69 9.80 22.20 -11.49
C GLU A 69 9.13 21.28 -12.50
N VAL A 70 8.54 21.82 -13.57
CA VAL A 70 7.93 21.02 -14.64
C VAL A 70 8.97 20.12 -15.32
N ARG A 71 10.20 20.61 -15.54
CA ARG A 71 11.30 19.79 -16.08
C ARG A 71 11.70 18.68 -15.12
N ILE A 72 11.84 18.99 -13.83
CA ILE A 72 12.15 17.97 -12.79
C ILE A 72 11.05 16.91 -12.74
N LEU A 73 9.78 17.31 -12.85
CA LEU A 73 8.66 16.39 -12.89
C LEU A 73 8.72 15.50 -14.14
N ALA A 74 8.92 16.09 -15.31
CA ALA A 74 9.06 15.35 -16.57
C ALA A 74 10.21 14.34 -16.53
N ASP A 75 11.35 14.70 -15.93
CA ASP A 75 12.48 13.80 -15.76
C ASP A 75 12.17 12.69 -14.73
N THR A 76 11.44 13.01 -13.67
CA THR A 76 10.98 12.03 -12.67
C THR A 76 10.03 11.01 -13.28
N LEU A 77 9.11 11.44 -14.14
CA LEU A 77 8.16 10.60 -14.87
C LEU A 77 8.84 9.65 -15.87
N LYS A 78 10.10 9.89 -16.25
CA LYS A 78 10.89 9.00 -17.11
C LYS A 78 11.66 7.92 -16.33
N ARG A 79 11.80 8.04 -15.01
CA ARG A 79 12.56 7.09 -14.18
C ARG A 79 11.74 5.84 -13.91
N GLY A 80 12.22 4.65 -14.29
CA GLY A 80 11.47 3.40 -14.09
C GLY A 80 11.27 2.98 -12.62
N ALA A 81 12.21 3.33 -11.74
CA ALA A 81 12.11 3.05 -10.30
C ALA A 81 11.50 4.24 -9.56
N ARG A 82 10.17 4.28 -9.44
CA ARG A 82 9.43 5.32 -8.71
C ARG A 82 8.08 4.81 -8.21
N LEU A 83 7.46 5.58 -7.33
CA LEU A 83 6.04 5.40 -7.00
C LEU A 83 5.14 5.85 -8.14
N PRO A 84 3.92 5.30 -8.26
CA PRO A 84 2.85 5.92 -9.05
C PRO A 84 2.71 7.40 -8.68
N ILE A 85 2.47 8.25 -9.67
CA ILE A 85 2.33 9.69 -9.51
C ILE A 85 0.92 10.11 -9.91
N LEU A 86 0.18 10.67 -8.97
CA LEU A 86 -1.11 11.28 -9.23
C LEU A 86 -0.90 12.77 -9.59
N LEU A 87 -1.23 13.14 -10.82
CA LEU A 87 -1.23 14.52 -11.30
C LEU A 87 -2.64 15.10 -11.14
N LEU A 88 -2.79 16.17 -10.38
CA LEU A 88 -4.08 16.85 -10.15
C LEU A 88 -4.01 18.32 -10.56
N HIS A 89 -5.08 18.77 -11.21
CA HIS A 89 -5.29 20.20 -11.40
C HIS A 89 -6.12 20.76 -10.23
N THR A 90 -5.51 21.56 -9.35
CA THR A 90 -6.16 22.05 -8.12
C THR A 90 -6.77 23.44 -8.31
N ARG A 91 -7.83 23.53 -9.13
CA ARG A 91 -8.55 24.79 -9.38
C ARG A 91 -9.48 25.18 -8.22
N THR A 92 -10.12 24.18 -7.61
CA THR A 92 -11.12 24.39 -6.55
C THR A 92 -10.54 24.08 -5.17
N LEU A 93 -11.21 24.56 -4.11
CA LEU A 93 -10.80 24.26 -2.74
C LEU A 93 -10.96 22.77 -2.43
N GLU A 94 -12.01 22.15 -2.95
CA GLU A 94 -12.31 20.73 -2.81
C GLU A 94 -11.19 19.89 -3.45
N ALA A 95 -10.76 20.25 -4.67
CA ALA A 95 -9.65 19.56 -5.33
C ALA A 95 -8.35 19.66 -4.54
N ARG A 96 -8.09 20.81 -3.91
CA ARG A 96 -6.92 21.02 -3.05
C ARG A 96 -6.99 20.20 -1.77
N ASP A 97 -8.16 20.16 -1.13
CA ASP A 97 -8.39 19.36 0.08
C ASP A 97 -8.28 17.85 -0.22
N SER A 98 -8.86 17.38 -1.33
CA SER A 98 -8.72 16.02 -1.82
C SER A 98 -7.26 15.65 -2.12
N ALA A 99 -6.50 16.55 -2.76
CA ALA A 99 -5.07 16.35 -2.99
C ALA A 99 -4.28 16.25 -1.68
N TRP A 100 -4.61 17.08 -0.69
CA TRP A 100 -3.99 17.03 0.63
C TRP A 100 -4.32 15.71 1.37
N VAL A 101 -5.58 15.27 1.37
CA VAL A 101 -5.98 14.01 1.98
C VAL A 101 -5.30 12.83 1.29
N ALA A 102 -5.29 12.79 -0.04
CA ALA A 102 -4.61 11.75 -0.81
C ALA A 102 -3.10 11.71 -0.49
N ALA A 103 -2.42 12.87 -0.48
CA ALA A 103 -1.00 12.94 -0.16
C ALA A 103 -0.70 12.42 1.25
N ASN A 104 -1.53 12.76 2.24
CA ASN A 104 -1.33 12.36 3.64
C ASN A 104 -1.69 10.90 3.91
N LYS A 105 -2.69 10.36 3.22
CA LYS A 105 -3.24 9.01 3.47
C LYS A 105 -2.83 7.97 2.44
N LEU A 106 -2.01 8.33 1.45
CA LEU A 106 -1.42 7.38 0.49
C LEU A 106 0.11 7.49 0.46
N ILE A 107 0.70 8.01 1.54
CA ILE A 107 2.16 8.14 1.70
C ILE A 107 2.83 6.78 1.50
N GLY A 108 3.90 6.76 0.70
CA GLY A 108 4.64 5.55 0.39
C GLY A 108 3.94 4.57 -0.56
N LEU A 109 2.71 4.87 -1.00
CA LEU A 109 2.00 4.16 -2.06
C LEU A 109 2.00 4.94 -3.38
N MET A 110 1.89 6.27 -3.30
CA MET A 110 1.96 7.16 -4.46
C MET A 110 2.53 8.52 -4.09
N THR A 111 2.96 9.28 -5.09
CA THR A 111 3.28 10.70 -4.98
C THR A 111 2.14 11.51 -5.56
N VAL A 112 1.64 12.49 -4.80
CA VAL A 112 0.62 13.42 -5.31
C VAL A 112 1.30 14.69 -5.77
N VAL A 113 1.02 15.11 -6.99
CA VAL A 113 1.56 16.32 -7.62
C VAL A 113 0.40 17.20 -8.06
N THR A 114 0.47 18.47 -7.68
CA THR A 114 -0.51 19.48 -8.08
C THR A 114 0.08 20.41 -9.12
N LEU A 115 -0.69 20.66 -10.17
CA LEU A 115 -0.31 21.47 -11.32
C LEU A 115 -1.31 22.60 -11.50
N ASP A 116 -0.82 23.79 -11.86
CA ASP A 116 -1.66 24.80 -12.49
C ASP A 116 -1.76 24.59 -14.00
N TYR A 117 -2.65 25.34 -14.67
CA TYR A 117 -2.87 25.23 -16.11
C TYR A 117 -1.59 25.40 -16.93
N LYS A 118 -0.73 26.35 -16.54
CA LYS A 118 0.52 26.64 -17.24
C LYS A 118 1.51 25.49 -17.08
N ALA A 119 1.61 24.94 -15.88
CA ALA A 119 2.47 23.81 -15.57
C ALA A 119 2.01 22.53 -16.30
N ALA A 120 0.71 22.24 -16.30
CA ALA A 120 0.12 21.12 -17.04
C ALA A 120 0.40 21.21 -18.54
N ARG A 121 0.18 22.40 -19.15
CA ARG A 121 0.47 22.63 -20.57
C ARG A 121 1.96 22.47 -20.88
N ASN A 122 2.85 22.99 -20.03
CA ASN A 122 4.29 22.83 -20.22
C ASN A 122 4.73 21.37 -20.06
N LEU A 123 4.11 20.62 -19.15
CA LEU A 123 4.37 19.20 -18.99
C LEU A 123 3.98 18.42 -20.25
N HIS A 124 2.81 18.72 -20.82
CA HIS A 124 2.35 18.12 -22.07
C HIS A 124 3.33 18.38 -23.23
N LEU A 125 3.90 19.59 -23.32
CA LEU A 125 4.92 19.90 -24.33
C LEU A 125 6.21 19.07 -24.17
N LEU A 126 6.59 18.72 -22.94
CA LEU A 126 7.78 17.91 -22.66
C LEU A 126 7.50 16.40 -22.75
N SER A 127 6.25 16.00 -22.52
CA SER A 127 5.79 14.61 -22.54
C SER A 127 4.38 14.52 -23.12
N PRO A 128 4.24 14.45 -24.46
CA PRO A 128 2.94 14.51 -25.13
C PRO A 128 1.96 13.38 -24.76
N THR A 129 2.48 12.27 -24.22
CA THR A 129 1.67 11.15 -23.70
C THR A 129 0.97 11.46 -22.39
N ILE A 130 1.34 12.56 -21.72
CA ILE A 130 0.79 13.00 -20.45
C ILE A 130 -0.06 14.23 -20.71
N ASP A 131 -1.37 14.02 -20.71
CA ASP A 131 -2.37 15.07 -20.83
C ASP A 131 -3.19 15.13 -19.53
N VAL A 132 -2.85 16.09 -18.67
CA VAL A 132 -3.53 16.25 -17.39
C VAL A 132 -4.81 17.05 -17.65
N PRO A 133 -5.99 16.48 -17.38
CA PRO A 133 -7.23 17.17 -17.65
C PRO A 133 -7.35 18.41 -16.76
N TYR A 134 -7.98 19.46 -17.30
CA TYR A 134 -8.17 20.72 -16.59
C TYR A 134 -9.04 20.56 -15.32
N GLU A 135 -9.96 19.60 -15.36
CA GLU A 135 -10.75 19.15 -14.22
C GLU A 135 -10.46 17.66 -14.02
N GLY A 136 -10.27 17.24 -12.78
CA GLY A 136 -9.89 15.86 -12.46
C GLY A 136 -8.37 15.67 -12.36
N GLY A 137 -7.91 14.50 -12.80
CA GLY A 137 -6.50 14.13 -12.69
C GLY A 137 -6.08 12.96 -13.56
N LEU A 138 -4.79 12.67 -13.48
CA LEU A 138 -4.15 11.59 -14.22
C LEU A 138 -3.21 10.82 -13.29
N LEU A 139 -3.45 9.53 -13.14
CA LEU A 139 -2.60 8.61 -12.41
C LEU A 139 -1.57 7.99 -13.36
N VAL A 140 -0.31 8.37 -13.21
CA VAL A 140 0.80 7.84 -13.99
C VAL A 140 1.48 6.73 -13.20
N TRP A 141 1.51 5.53 -13.76
CA TRP A 141 2.15 4.38 -13.11
C TRP A 141 3.68 4.49 -13.09
N ALA A 142 4.32 3.64 -12.27
CA ALA A 142 5.78 3.54 -12.23
C ALA A 142 6.35 3.10 -13.60
N ASP A 143 5.70 2.11 -14.21
CA ASP A 143 5.93 1.72 -15.59
C ASP A 143 5.27 2.73 -16.52
N ILE A 144 6.08 3.50 -17.24
CA ILE A 144 5.60 4.52 -18.18
C ILE A 144 4.94 3.90 -19.42
N SER A 145 5.17 2.61 -19.70
CA SER A 145 4.50 1.91 -20.80
C SER A 145 3.06 1.54 -20.46
N ALA A 146 2.71 1.48 -19.17
CA ALA A 146 1.35 1.26 -18.74
C ALA A 146 0.50 2.52 -19.02
N PRO A 147 -0.70 2.37 -19.63
CA PRO A 147 -1.59 3.50 -19.86
C PRO A 147 -1.91 4.26 -18.56
N ALA A 148 -1.82 5.58 -18.62
CA ALA A 148 -2.18 6.41 -17.47
C ALA A 148 -3.67 6.27 -17.13
N GLY A 149 -3.98 6.21 -15.85
CA GLY A 149 -5.35 6.07 -15.35
C GLY A 149 -6.02 7.43 -15.21
N PHE A 150 -7.13 7.65 -15.89
CA PHE A 150 -7.93 8.87 -15.70
C PHE A 150 -8.59 8.89 -14.31
N VAL A 151 -8.64 10.08 -13.72
CA VAL A 151 -9.30 10.35 -12.44
C VAL A 151 -10.41 11.39 -12.69
N ASP A 152 -11.63 10.98 -12.39
CA ASP A 152 -12.85 11.74 -12.69
C ASP A 152 -12.88 13.09 -11.94
N PRO A 153 -13.18 14.21 -12.63
CA PRO A 153 -13.46 15.50 -12.01
C PRO A 153 -14.42 15.44 -10.81
N ALA A 154 -15.50 14.65 -10.92
CA ALA A 154 -16.51 14.51 -9.86
C ALA A 154 -15.94 13.88 -8.59
N LEU A 155 -14.92 13.05 -8.72
CA LEU A 155 -14.22 12.44 -7.59
C LEU A 155 -13.24 13.42 -6.93
N VAL A 156 -12.52 14.21 -7.74
CA VAL A 156 -11.57 15.21 -7.23
C VAL A 156 -12.29 16.36 -6.53
N GLY A 157 -13.42 16.82 -7.10
CA GLY A 157 -14.26 17.87 -6.55
C GLY A 157 -15.32 17.39 -5.55
N ASN A 158 -15.27 16.13 -5.10
CA ASN A 158 -16.28 15.59 -4.19
C ASN A 158 -16.21 16.30 -2.81
N PRO A 159 -17.35 16.68 -2.20
CA PRO A 159 -17.38 17.19 -0.84
C PRO A 159 -16.80 16.20 0.20
N ASP A 160 -16.96 14.90 -0.03
CA ASP A 160 -16.25 13.86 0.70
C ASP A 160 -14.80 13.79 0.23
N ARG A 161 -13.93 14.38 1.04
CA ARG A 161 -12.48 14.48 0.80
C ARG A 161 -11.79 13.11 0.81
N ASP A 162 -12.40 12.08 1.39
CA ASP A 162 -11.83 10.73 1.43
C ASP A 162 -12.19 9.90 0.20
N ALA A 163 -13.21 10.29 -0.57
CA ALA A 163 -13.69 9.55 -1.73
C ALA A 163 -12.56 9.32 -2.76
N LEU A 164 -11.77 10.37 -3.06
CA LEU A 164 -10.61 10.27 -3.94
C LEU A 164 -9.59 9.26 -3.40
N ARG A 165 -9.26 9.33 -2.11
CA ARG A 165 -8.31 8.41 -1.48
C ARG A 165 -8.82 6.97 -1.53
N ALA A 166 -10.08 6.73 -1.22
CA ALA A 166 -10.69 5.40 -1.26
C ALA A 166 -10.59 4.79 -2.65
N ASN A 167 -11.03 5.54 -3.67
CA ASN A 167 -10.97 5.09 -5.07
C ASN A 167 -9.54 4.80 -5.54
N LEU A 168 -8.58 5.62 -5.13
CA LEU A 168 -7.17 5.42 -5.47
C LEU A 168 -6.58 4.21 -4.74
N MET A 169 -6.95 3.99 -3.47
CA MET A 169 -6.49 2.84 -2.68
C MET A 169 -6.82 1.53 -3.38
N ASP A 170 -8.05 1.37 -3.88
CA ASP A 170 -8.49 0.17 -4.60
C ASP A 170 -7.65 -0.11 -5.85
N ARG A 171 -7.11 0.94 -6.49
CA ARG A 171 -6.27 0.84 -7.69
C ARG A 171 -4.80 0.56 -7.35
N VAL A 172 -4.24 1.26 -6.35
CA VAL A 172 -2.78 1.21 -6.08
C VAL A 172 -2.38 0.13 -5.08
N ALA A 173 -3.28 -0.25 -4.17
CA ALA A 173 -2.95 -1.25 -3.15
C ALA A 173 -2.57 -2.61 -3.76
N PRO A 174 -3.31 -3.18 -4.75
CA PRO A 174 -2.91 -4.45 -5.37
C PRO A 174 -1.54 -4.37 -6.06
N ILE A 175 -1.27 -3.26 -6.75
CA ILE A 175 -0.01 -3.04 -7.49
C ILE A 175 1.17 -2.88 -6.53
N SER A 176 0.97 -2.24 -5.38
CA SER A 176 2.01 -2.08 -4.37
C SER A 176 2.51 -3.41 -3.80
N VAL A 177 1.61 -4.42 -3.72
CA VAL A 177 1.96 -5.78 -3.29
C VAL A 177 2.77 -6.50 -4.37
N LEU A 178 2.37 -6.36 -5.64
CA LEU A 178 3.04 -7.03 -6.76
C LEU A 178 4.45 -6.47 -7.04
N THR A 179 4.57 -5.14 -7.05
CA THR A 179 5.82 -4.46 -7.45
C THR A 179 6.92 -4.55 -6.39
N ARG A 180 6.56 -4.67 -5.10
CA ARG A 180 7.52 -4.78 -3.99
C ARG A 180 7.88 -6.22 -3.63
N GLY A 181 7.44 -7.17 -4.45
CA GLY A 181 7.67 -8.60 -4.27
C GLY A 181 6.96 -9.17 -3.06
N SER A 182 7.12 -10.47 -2.83
CA SER A 182 6.64 -11.16 -1.63
C SER A 182 7.72 -11.16 -0.55
N ASP A 183 7.32 -11.02 0.72
CA ASP A 183 8.26 -10.97 1.85
C ASP A 183 8.80 -12.39 2.14
N GLU A 184 9.91 -12.75 1.47
CA GLU A 184 10.64 -14.01 1.66
C GLU A 184 11.07 -14.21 3.13
N LEU A 185 11.44 -13.14 3.81
CA LEU A 185 11.90 -13.19 5.21
C LEU A 185 10.73 -13.54 6.14
N TYR A 186 9.60 -12.88 5.94
CA TYR A 186 8.35 -13.20 6.64
C TYR A 186 7.85 -14.61 6.33
N ARG A 187 7.90 -15.04 5.05
CA ARG A 187 7.52 -16.42 4.68
C ARG A 187 8.37 -17.46 5.40
N ARG A 188 9.70 -17.27 5.46
CA ARG A 188 10.61 -18.15 6.20
C ARG A 188 10.34 -18.12 7.70
N ALA A 189 10.13 -16.94 8.29
CA ALA A 189 9.79 -16.81 9.70
C ALA A 189 8.45 -17.49 10.03
N ARG A 190 7.45 -17.38 9.14
CA ARG A 190 6.14 -18.05 9.30
C ARG A 190 6.26 -19.56 9.16
N GLN A 191 7.03 -20.06 8.19
CA GLN A 191 7.32 -21.48 8.04
C GLN A 191 7.98 -22.04 9.30
N ALA A 192 9.01 -21.37 9.83
CA ALA A 192 9.67 -21.78 11.07
C ALA A 192 8.70 -21.77 12.28
N ALA A 193 7.81 -20.77 12.37
CA ALA A 193 6.79 -20.71 13.41
C ALA A 193 5.74 -21.84 13.29
N GLN A 194 5.31 -22.14 12.06
CA GLN A 194 4.38 -23.24 11.77
C GLN A 194 5.01 -24.59 12.14
N GLU A 195 6.26 -24.82 11.73
CA GLU A 195 7.03 -26.03 12.07
C GLU A 195 7.18 -26.20 13.58
N MET A 196 7.47 -25.12 14.32
CA MET A 196 7.51 -25.17 15.79
C MET A 196 6.15 -25.48 16.41
N SER A 197 5.06 -24.92 15.87
CA SER A 197 3.70 -25.21 16.32
C SER A 197 3.33 -26.68 16.09
N THR A 198 3.60 -27.20 14.89
CA THR A 198 3.38 -28.60 14.54
C THR A 198 4.23 -29.54 15.40
N ARG A 199 5.50 -29.20 15.66
CA ARG A 199 6.36 -29.99 16.54
C ARG A 199 5.83 -30.01 17.97
N ARG A 200 5.39 -28.88 18.52
CA ARG A 200 4.76 -28.82 19.86
C ARG A 200 3.45 -29.58 19.92
N ALA A 201 2.64 -29.55 18.86
CA ALA A 201 1.41 -30.35 18.77
C ALA A 201 1.74 -31.85 18.76
N ALA A 202 2.72 -32.27 17.97
CA ALA A 202 3.20 -33.65 17.93
C ALA A 202 3.79 -34.11 19.27
N GLU A 203 4.57 -33.26 19.94
CA GLU A 203 5.09 -33.52 21.28
C GLU A 203 3.96 -33.71 22.30
N ARG A 204 2.93 -32.84 22.28
CA ARG A 204 1.74 -32.98 23.13
C ARG A 204 0.97 -34.27 22.85
N THR A 205 0.77 -34.64 21.59
CA THR A 205 0.14 -35.91 21.21
C THR A 205 0.98 -37.09 21.66
N SER A 206 2.31 -37.03 21.52
CA SER A 206 3.22 -38.08 21.95
C SER A 206 3.24 -38.26 23.47
N LEU A 207 3.18 -37.15 24.22
CA LEU A 207 3.07 -37.16 25.67
C LEU A 207 1.70 -37.69 26.12
N ALA A 208 0.61 -37.33 25.44
CA ALA A 208 -0.73 -37.85 25.71
C ALA A 208 -0.83 -39.37 25.44
N LEU A 209 -0.21 -39.85 24.35
CA LEU A 209 -0.10 -41.27 24.03
C LEU A 209 0.77 -42.02 25.04
N ALA A 210 1.89 -41.43 25.46
CA ALA A 210 2.80 -42.02 26.44
C ALA A 210 2.26 -42.00 27.87
N SER A 211 1.41 -41.02 28.21
CA SER A 211 0.73 -40.96 29.52
C SER A 211 -0.41 -41.95 29.65
N GLY A 212 -0.78 -42.66 28.57
CA GLY A 212 -1.61 -43.86 28.64
C GLY A 212 -2.92 -43.70 29.41
N GLN A 213 -3.59 -42.56 29.30
CA GLN A 213 -4.90 -42.37 29.93
C GLN A 213 -5.98 -42.95 29.02
N VAL A 214 -6.03 -44.28 28.98
CA VAL A 214 -7.09 -45.07 28.33
C VAL A 214 -8.48 -44.70 28.88
N GLU A 215 -8.56 -44.16 30.10
CA GLU A 215 -9.81 -43.68 30.71
C GLU A 215 -10.39 -42.43 30.01
N ASP A 216 -9.55 -41.49 29.57
CA ASP A 216 -10.02 -40.28 28.88
C ASP A 216 -10.46 -40.58 27.43
N GLN A 217 -9.82 -41.57 26.78
CA GLN A 217 -10.24 -42.05 25.46
C GLN A 217 -11.58 -42.81 25.52
N LEU A 218 -11.84 -43.58 26.60
CA LEU A 218 -13.13 -44.25 26.81
C LEU A 218 -14.25 -43.27 27.19
N ALA A 219 -13.93 -42.20 27.91
CA ALA A 219 -14.90 -41.13 28.22
C ALA A 219 -15.28 -40.34 26.96
N ALA A 220 -14.30 -39.99 26.12
CA ALA A 220 -14.55 -39.29 24.85
C ALA A 220 -15.33 -40.14 23.83
N MET A 221 -15.03 -41.45 23.70
CA MET A 221 -15.78 -42.34 22.80
C MET A 221 -17.21 -42.64 23.28
N ARG A 222 -17.50 -42.60 24.59
CA ARG A 222 -18.86 -42.77 25.10
C ARG A 222 -19.73 -41.54 24.87
N ALA A 223 -19.15 -40.34 24.91
CA ALA A 223 -19.87 -39.10 24.61
C ALA A 223 -20.29 -38.98 23.13
N GLU A 224 -19.52 -39.56 22.19
CA GLU A 224 -19.89 -39.63 20.75
C GLU A 224 -20.96 -40.69 20.42
N LEU A 225 -21.32 -41.57 21.36
CA LEU A 225 -22.36 -42.60 21.17
C LEU A 225 -23.71 -42.22 21.80
N GLU A 226 -23.78 -41.12 22.54
CA GLU A 226 -25.00 -40.62 23.20
C GLU A 226 -25.57 -39.33 22.56
N ASP A 227 -24.92 -38.77 21.53
CA ASP A 227 -25.44 -37.75 20.60
C ASP A 227 -25.72 -38.36 19.21
#